data_AF-A0A961R9N9-F1
#
_entry.id   AF-A0A961R9N9-F1
#
_cell.length_a   1.000
_cell.length_b   1.000
_cell.length_c   1.000
_cell.angle_alpha   90.00
_cell.angle_beta   90.00
_cell.angle_gamma   90.00
#
_symmetry.space_group_name_H-M   'P 1'
#
loop_
_entity.id
_entity.type
_entity.pdbx_description
1 polymer ?
#
loop_
_entity_poly.entity_id
_entity_poly.type
_entity_poly.pdbx_seq_one_letter_code
_entity_poly.pdbx_strand_id
1 'polypeptide(L)'
;MDASDPDVAAGKRKMSIMAFSGKTEKLISPSKSANAVKAVLNDFAKADRFETEYAKAFSKFKTFVGTQGNDTEANPDKMLILITDGIESRDAFHSQKAIDVGLCTDLKASGIKLAVIELKYPKLTSNFLYDDTVLPVEDDISPAMEACASPGWYFQAADNADIPVKFNEIKNKFGVAFTRLVD
;
A
#
# COMPACT_ATOMS: atom_id res chain seq x y z
N MET A 1 -14.15 -1.53 -5.35
CA MET A 1 -14.31 -2.52 -6.43
C MET A 1 -15.34 -1.96 -7.39
N ASP A 2 -14.94 -1.74 -8.63
CA ASP A 2 -15.78 -1.10 -9.64
C ASP A 2 -16.72 -2.13 -10.27
N ALA A 3 -18.03 -1.93 -10.20
CA ALA A 3 -18.98 -2.90 -10.75
C ALA A 3 -18.96 -2.94 -12.30
N SER A 4 -18.43 -1.91 -12.97
CA SER A 4 -18.27 -1.93 -14.42
C SER A 4 -17.03 -2.70 -14.89
N ASP A 5 -16.14 -3.11 -13.98
CA ASP A 5 -15.02 -3.99 -14.29
C ASP A 5 -15.54 -5.43 -14.53
N PRO A 6 -15.34 -6.02 -15.73
CA PRO A 6 -15.83 -7.35 -16.06
C PRO A 6 -15.34 -8.45 -15.10
N ASP A 7 -14.14 -8.33 -14.55
CA ASP A 7 -13.59 -9.29 -13.59
C ASP A 7 -14.17 -9.10 -12.20
N VAL A 8 -14.60 -7.89 -11.84
CA VAL A 8 -15.39 -7.68 -10.62
C VAL A 8 -16.79 -8.28 -10.80
N ALA A 9 -17.44 -8.03 -11.93
CA ALA A 9 -18.77 -8.57 -12.25
C ALA A 9 -18.76 -10.11 -12.30
N ALA A 10 -17.69 -10.70 -12.84
CA ALA A 10 -17.47 -12.16 -12.85
C ALA A 10 -16.98 -12.72 -11.49
N GLY A 11 -16.79 -11.87 -10.48
CA GLY A 11 -16.32 -12.28 -9.16
C GLY A 11 -14.89 -12.81 -9.14
N LYS A 12 -14.05 -12.44 -10.11
CA LYS A 12 -12.64 -12.84 -10.21
C LYS A 12 -11.73 -11.95 -9.37
N ARG A 13 -12.13 -10.70 -9.08
CA ARG A 13 -11.38 -9.81 -8.19
C ARG A 13 -11.79 -10.00 -6.73
N LYS A 14 -10.80 -10.05 -5.85
CA LYS A 14 -10.97 -10.02 -4.39
C LYS A 14 -10.12 -8.90 -3.82
N MET A 15 -10.62 -8.24 -2.78
CA MET A 15 -9.89 -7.19 -2.08
C MET A 15 -9.86 -7.48 -0.59
N SER A 16 -8.68 -7.31 0.00
CA SER A 16 -8.45 -7.34 1.45
C SER A 16 -8.02 -5.95 1.87
N ILE A 17 -8.37 -5.55 3.08
CA ILE A 17 -7.94 -4.27 3.67
C ILE A 17 -7.14 -4.59 4.93
N MET A 18 -5.99 -3.93 5.05
CA MET A 18 -5.10 -4.02 6.19
C MET A 18 -4.76 -2.59 6.64
N ALA A 19 -4.86 -2.36 7.94
CA ALA A 19 -4.38 -1.15 8.60
C ALA A 19 -3.06 -1.47 9.29
N PHE A 20 -2.15 -0.50 9.36
CA PHE A 20 -0.92 -0.68 10.10
C PHE A 20 -0.42 0.62 10.75
N SER A 21 0.28 0.43 11.86
CA SER A 21 1.02 1.39 12.69
C SER A 21 2.13 0.57 13.38
N GLY A 22 2.37 0.72 14.70
CA GLY A 22 3.09 -0.25 15.53
C GLY A 22 2.40 -1.62 15.64
N LYS A 23 1.10 -1.70 15.31
CA LYS A 23 0.35 -2.95 15.11
C LYS A 23 -0.12 -3.09 13.67
N THR A 24 -0.45 -4.31 13.29
CA THR A 24 -1.04 -4.59 11.98
C THR A 24 -2.34 -5.35 12.14
N GLU A 25 -3.41 -4.80 11.58
CA GLU A 25 -4.75 -5.35 11.65
C GLU A 25 -5.29 -5.63 10.25
N LYS A 26 -5.76 -6.87 10.04
CA LYS A 26 -6.51 -7.21 8.83
C LYS A 26 -7.98 -6.92 9.10
N LEU A 27 -8.50 -5.87 8.48
CA LEU A 27 -9.89 -5.44 8.66
C LEU A 27 -10.87 -6.35 7.93
N ILE A 28 -10.47 -6.93 6.80
CA ILE A 28 -11.28 -7.90 6.05
C ILE A 28 -10.39 -8.91 5.33
N SER A 29 -10.77 -10.19 5.32
CA SER A 29 -10.19 -11.23 4.43
C SER A 29 -10.52 -10.93 2.95
N PRO A 30 -9.90 -11.60 1.95
CA PRO A 30 -10.10 -11.22 0.56
C PRO A 30 -11.57 -11.45 0.19
N SER A 31 -12.25 -10.36 -0.12
CA SER A 31 -13.70 -10.33 -0.33
C SER A 31 -14.02 -9.96 -1.77
N LYS A 32 -15.04 -10.61 -2.34
CA LYS A 32 -15.65 -10.21 -3.62
C LYS A 32 -16.70 -9.09 -3.44
N SER A 33 -17.10 -8.80 -2.19
CA SER A 33 -18.18 -7.85 -1.89
C SER A 33 -17.64 -6.43 -1.74
N ALA A 34 -17.98 -5.58 -2.71
CA ALA A 34 -17.70 -4.14 -2.65
C ALA A 34 -18.30 -3.48 -1.40
N ASN A 35 -19.51 -3.91 -0.99
CA ASN A 35 -20.18 -3.39 0.20
C ASN A 35 -19.43 -3.76 1.48
N ALA A 36 -18.92 -4.99 1.58
CA ALA A 36 -18.13 -5.41 2.75
C ALA A 36 -16.80 -4.65 2.84
N VAL A 37 -16.12 -4.45 1.70
CA VAL A 37 -14.90 -3.63 1.64
C VAL A 37 -15.19 -2.18 2.03
N LYS A 38 -16.29 -1.60 1.53
CA LYS A 38 -16.70 -0.24 1.89
C LYS A 38 -17.05 -0.10 3.37
N ALA A 39 -17.70 -1.11 3.95
CA ALA A 39 -18.05 -1.12 5.36
C ALA A 39 -16.80 -1.02 6.25
N VAL A 40 -15.77 -1.83 5.99
CA VAL A 40 -14.54 -1.79 6.80
C VAL A 40 -13.70 -0.54 6.57
N LEU A 41 -13.73 0.04 5.37
CA LEU A 41 -13.08 1.34 5.09
C LEU A 41 -13.74 2.48 5.89
N ASN A 42 -15.05 2.39 6.16
CA ASN A 42 -15.78 3.38 6.94
C ASN A 42 -15.62 3.21 8.47
N ASP A 43 -15.09 2.07 8.92
CA ASP A 43 -14.99 1.67 10.32
C ASP A 43 -13.53 1.38 10.74
N PHE A 44 -12.60 2.25 10.30
CA PHE A 44 -11.20 2.13 10.71
C PHE A 44 -11.07 2.38 12.22
N ALA A 45 -10.60 1.37 12.95
CA ALA A 45 -10.33 1.46 14.37
C ALA A 45 -9.36 2.62 14.66
N LYS A 46 -9.77 3.55 15.52
CA LYS A 46 -8.97 4.75 15.85
C LYS A 46 -7.88 4.49 16.91
N ALA A 47 -7.83 3.28 17.46
CA ALA A 47 -7.19 3.02 18.75
C ALA A 47 -5.66 2.86 18.70
N ASP A 48 -5.07 2.63 17.53
CA ASP A 48 -3.61 2.52 17.38
C ASP A 48 -3.11 3.43 16.25
N ARG A 49 -2.42 4.50 16.64
CA ARG A 49 -1.82 5.51 15.75
C ARG A 49 -0.39 5.84 16.14
N PHE A 50 0.22 4.95 16.92
CA PHE A 50 1.61 5.09 17.31
C PHE A 50 2.45 4.35 16.30
N GLU A 51 3.53 4.99 15.87
CA GLU A 51 4.56 4.35 15.06
C GLU A 51 4.10 3.91 13.65
N THR A 52 5.06 3.48 12.84
CA THR A 52 4.79 2.96 11.50
C THR A 52 5.76 1.83 11.22
N GLU A 53 5.33 0.59 11.46
CA GLU A 53 6.19 -0.60 11.36
C GLU A 53 5.94 -1.40 10.08
N TYR A 54 6.61 -1.02 8.99
CA TYR A 54 6.51 -1.72 7.71
C TYR A 54 6.88 -3.19 7.78
N ALA A 55 7.89 -3.57 8.57
CA ALA A 55 8.32 -4.95 8.70
C ALA A 55 7.19 -5.86 9.22
N LYS A 56 6.44 -5.40 10.24
CA LYS A 56 5.27 -6.11 10.74
C LYS A 56 4.15 -6.16 9.71
N ALA A 57 3.88 -5.05 9.03
CA ALA A 57 2.86 -4.97 7.99
C ALA A 57 3.15 -5.94 6.83
N PHE A 58 4.37 -5.94 6.32
CA PHE A 58 4.80 -6.78 5.20
C PHE A 58 4.85 -8.25 5.61
N SER A 59 5.29 -8.56 6.84
CA SER A 59 5.24 -9.92 7.39
C SER A 59 3.79 -10.43 7.46
N LYS A 60 2.87 -9.64 8.04
CA LYS A 60 1.45 -10.00 8.15
C LYS A 60 0.79 -10.16 6.79
N PHE A 61 1.10 -9.27 5.84
CA PHE A 61 0.68 -9.37 4.47
C PHE A 61 1.14 -10.72 3.87
N LYS A 62 2.45 -11.02 3.92
CA LYS A 62 3.01 -12.29 3.42
C LYS A 62 2.34 -13.52 4.04
N THR A 63 2.12 -13.56 5.36
CA THR A 63 1.43 -14.67 6.02
C THR A 63 0.01 -14.87 5.48
N PHE A 64 -0.69 -13.79 5.18
CA PHE A 64 -2.07 -13.83 4.78
C PHE A 64 -2.27 -14.09 3.27
N VAL A 65 -1.46 -13.46 2.42
CA VAL A 65 -1.60 -13.62 0.96
C VAL A 65 -0.83 -14.84 0.43
N GLY A 66 0.20 -15.31 1.14
CA GLY A 66 1.08 -16.39 0.69
C GLY A 66 1.98 -15.98 -0.48
N THR A 67 2.42 -16.96 -1.27
CA THR A 67 3.25 -16.75 -2.47
C THR A 67 2.43 -16.20 -3.64
N GLN A 68 3.09 -15.69 -4.68
CA GLN A 68 2.40 -15.28 -5.91
C GLN A 68 1.52 -16.41 -6.51
N GLY A 69 0.44 -16.00 -7.17
CA GLY A 69 -0.46 -16.85 -7.93
C GLY A 69 0.09 -17.31 -9.28
N ASN A 70 -0.74 -18.03 -10.02
CA ASN A 70 -0.48 -18.46 -11.41
C ASN A 70 -1.62 -18.05 -12.36
N ASP A 71 -2.28 -16.92 -12.06
CA ASP A 71 -3.42 -16.38 -12.81
C ASP A 71 -4.62 -17.35 -12.99
N THR A 72 -4.80 -18.30 -12.06
CA THR A 72 -5.99 -19.18 -12.04
C THR A 72 -6.99 -18.71 -10.98
N GLU A 73 -8.26 -19.09 -11.11
CA GLU A 73 -9.27 -18.75 -10.09
C GLU A 73 -8.93 -19.34 -8.71
N ALA A 74 -8.32 -20.52 -8.68
CA ALA A 74 -7.89 -21.19 -7.45
C ALA A 74 -6.64 -20.53 -6.83
N ASN A 75 -5.76 -19.95 -7.67
CA ASN A 75 -4.52 -19.32 -7.23
C ASN A 75 -4.28 -18.02 -8.03
N PRO A 76 -5.02 -16.93 -7.70
CA PRO A 76 -5.02 -15.71 -8.48
C PRO A 76 -3.75 -14.89 -8.24
N ASP A 77 -3.44 -14.03 -9.20
CA ASP A 77 -2.38 -13.03 -9.07
C ASP A 77 -2.63 -12.09 -7.88
N LYS A 78 -1.54 -11.76 -7.19
CA LYS A 78 -1.52 -11.04 -5.92
C LYS A 78 -0.68 -9.78 -6.06
N MET A 79 -1.19 -8.72 -5.46
CA MET A 79 -0.57 -7.40 -5.46
C MET A 79 -0.84 -6.69 -4.13
N LEU A 80 0.15 -5.94 -3.67
CA LEU A 80 0.00 -4.97 -2.58
C LEU A 80 -0.12 -3.57 -3.18
N ILE A 81 -1.11 -2.81 -2.72
CA ILE A 81 -1.17 -1.36 -2.90
C ILE A 81 -0.87 -0.77 -1.53
N LEU A 82 0.30 -0.16 -1.38
CA LEU A 82 0.75 0.54 -0.18
C LEU A 82 0.42 2.02 -0.32
N ILE A 83 -0.27 2.58 0.67
CA ILE A 83 -0.60 4.01 0.74
C ILE A 83 -0.02 4.53 2.05
N THR A 84 0.94 5.43 1.97
CA THR A 84 1.69 5.92 3.14
C THR A 84 2.53 7.14 2.78
N ASP A 85 3.06 7.82 3.79
CA ASP A 85 4.04 8.90 3.66
C ASP A 85 5.49 8.42 3.62
N GLY A 86 5.73 7.11 3.80
CA GLY A 86 7.04 6.50 3.62
C GLY A 86 7.96 6.59 4.82
N ILE A 87 7.51 7.19 5.93
CA ILE A 87 8.27 7.22 7.17
C ILE A 87 8.04 5.92 7.95
N GLU A 88 9.11 5.24 8.35
CA GLU A 88 9.11 4.17 9.35
C GLU A 88 9.41 4.80 10.70
N SER A 89 8.65 4.41 11.73
CA SER A 89 8.97 4.73 13.11
C SER A 89 8.71 3.56 14.02
N ARG A 90 9.53 3.43 15.07
CA ARG A 90 9.43 2.39 16.10
C ARG A 90 9.35 2.93 17.52
N ASP A 91 9.42 4.25 17.64
CA ASP A 91 9.10 5.01 18.83
C ASP A 91 8.72 6.44 18.41
N ALA A 92 8.29 7.24 19.37
CA ALA A 92 7.82 8.60 19.15
C ALA A 92 8.94 9.66 19.12
N PHE A 93 10.22 9.31 19.33
CA PHE A 93 11.26 10.31 19.64
C PHE A 93 12.57 10.19 18.86
N HIS A 94 12.94 9.04 18.28
CA HIS A 94 14.30 8.87 17.74
C HIS A 94 14.43 7.98 16.50
N SER A 95 13.48 7.08 16.21
CA SER A 95 13.67 6.06 15.16
C SER A 95 12.94 6.32 13.85
N GLN A 96 12.83 7.59 13.42
CA GLN A 96 12.27 7.93 12.12
C GLN A 96 13.29 7.69 11.01
N LYS A 97 12.86 7.05 9.94
CA LYS A 97 13.67 6.81 8.74
C LYS A 97 12.76 6.60 7.54
N ALA A 98 13.28 6.75 6.33
CA ALA A 98 12.57 6.28 5.16
C ALA A 98 12.33 4.76 5.24
N ILE A 99 11.28 4.28 4.57
CA ILE A 99 10.96 2.86 4.44
C ILE A 99 12.19 2.04 4.01
N ASP A 100 12.43 0.92 4.69
CA ASP A 100 13.50 0.00 4.32
C ASP A 100 13.18 -0.70 2.98
N VAL A 101 13.90 -0.32 1.92
CA VAL A 101 13.78 -0.87 0.57
C VAL A 101 14.05 -2.38 0.53
N GLY A 102 14.78 -2.94 1.49
CA GLY A 102 14.98 -4.38 1.63
C GLY A 102 13.66 -5.14 1.82
N LEU A 103 12.72 -4.59 2.60
CA LEU A 103 11.40 -5.19 2.82
C LEU A 103 10.61 -5.30 1.51
N CYS A 104 10.69 -4.25 0.69
CA CYS A 104 10.05 -4.19 -0.63
C CYS A 104 10.74 -5.10 -1.64
N THR A 105 12.06 -5.21 -1.56
CA THR A 105 12.86 -6.11 -2.40
C THR A 105 12.48 -7.56 -2.13
N ASP A 106 12.40 -7.98 -0.87
CA ASP A 106 11.94 -9.31 -0.47
C ASP A 106 10.52 -9.62 -0.96
N LEU A 107 9.61 -8.65 -0.84
CA LEU A 107 8.24 -8.81 -1.30
C LEU A 107 8.20 -9.01 -2.82
N LYS A 108 8.90 -8.16 -3.58
CA LYS A 108 8.97 -8.24 -5.04
C LYS A 108 9.66 -9.52 -5.52
N ALA A 109 10.70 -9.98 -4.82
CA ALA A 109 11.39 -11.23 -5.12
C ALA A 109 10.48 -12.46 -4.98
N SER A 110 9.42 -12.38 -4.17
CA SER A 110 8.39 -13.42 -4.09
C SER A 110 7.38 -13.41 -5.27
N GLY A 111 7.59 -12.56 -6.26
CA GLY A 111 6.74 -12.38 -7.44
C GLY A 111 5.56 -11.44 -7.22
N ILE A 112 5.34 -10.95 -5.99
CA ILE A 112 4.25 -10.05 -5.67
C ILE A 112 4.53 -8.65 -6.24
N LYS A 113 3.57 -8.12 -6.98
CA LYS A 113 3.60 -6.75 -7.48
C LYS A 113 3.31 -5.77 -6.33
N LEU A 114 4.04 -4.67 -6.28
CA LEU A 114 3.88 -3.62 -5.26
C LEU A 114 3.63 -2.28 -5.94
N ALA A 115 2.43 -1.74 -5.78
CA ALA A 115 2.18 -0.33 -6.06
C ALA A 115 2.29 0.49 -4.79
N VAL A 116 2.85 1.68 -4.94
CA VAL A 116 3.02 2.65 -3.88
C VAL A 116 2.30 3.92 -4.30
N ILE A 117 1.39 4.40 -3.44
CA ILE A 117 0.87 5.77 -3.47
C ILE A 117 1.55 6.50 -2.32
N GLU A 118 2.52 7.34 -2.63
CA GLU A 118 3.14 8.25 -1.67
C GLU A 118 2.22 9.44 -1.43
N LEU A 119 1.78 9.63 -0.19
CA LEU A 119 1.26 10.91 0.27
C LEU A 119 2.41 11.69 0.89
N LYS A 120 2.80 12.84 0.33
CA LYS A 120 3.95 13.58 0.88
C LYS A 120 3.79 13.86 2.37
N TYR A 121 4.85 13.57 3.13
CA TYR A 121 4.92 13.96 4.53
C TYR A 121 4.78 15.49 4.62
N PRO A 122 3.83 16.02 5.41
CA PRO A 122 3.64 17.46 5.51
C PRO A 122 4.83 18.10 6.21
N LYS A 123 5.50 19.06 5.56
CA LYS A 123 6.56 19.83 6.21
C LYS A 123 5.97 20.68 7.33
N LEU A 124 6.51 20.56 8.54
CA LEU A 124 6.05 21.32 9.71
C LEU A 124 7.09 22.38 10.09
N THR A 125 6.69 23.64 10.12
CA THR A 125 7.58 24.74 10.55
C THR A 125 7.56 24.90 12.06
N SER A 126 8.72 25.10 12.68
CA SER A 126 8.85 25.36 14.13
C SER A 126 8.31 24.22 15.01
N ASN A 127 8.43 22.99 14.54
CA ASN A 127 8.02 21.80 15.29
C ASN A 127 9.28 21.01 15.67
N PHE A 128 9.65 21.08 16.95
CA PHE A 128 10.86 20.42 17.47
C PHE A 128 10.95 18.93 17.12
N LEU A 129 9.83 18.21 17.19
CA LEU A 129 9.83 16.78 16.89
C LEU A 129 10.08 16.50 15.40
N TYR A 130 9.47 17.26 14.50
CA TYR A 130 9.73 17.15 13.07
C TYR A 130 11.18 17.51 12.74
N ASP A 131 11.67 18.63 13.28
CA ASP A 131 13.01 19.14 13.02
C ASP A 131 14.10 18.14 13.48
N ASP A 132 13.87 17.44 14.58
CA ASP A 132 14.81 16.48 15.15
C ASP A 132 14.73 15.09 14.51
N THR A 133 13.54 14.67 14.07
CA THR A 133 13.32 13.27 13.69
C THR A 133 13.02 13.04 12.22
N VAL A 134 12.24 13.90 11.56
CA VAL A 134 11.80 13.68 10.16
C VAL A 134 12.63 14.52 9.19
N LEU A 135 12.91 15.77 9.53
CA LEU A 135 13.72 16.66 8.69
C LEU A 135 15.08 16.06 8.29
N PRO A 136 15.81 15.31 9.14
CA PRO A 136 17.08 14.70 8.75
C PRO A 136 16.97 13.61 7.67
N VAL A 137 15.78 13.04 7.46
CA VAL A 137 15.54 11.91 6.54
C VAL A 137 14.58 12.27 5.40
N GLU A 138 14.09 13.51 5.33
CA GLU A 138 12.99 13.87 4.43
C GLU A 138 13.33 13.67 2.94
N ASP A 139 14.59 13.91 2.57
CA ASP A 139 15.06 13.76 1.20
C ASP A 139 15.26 12.30 0.78
N ASP A 140 15.31 11.37 1.74
CA ASP A 140 15.43 9.93 1.50
C ASP A 140 14.07 9.26 1.27
N ILE A 141 12.96 9.90 1.68
CA ILE A 141 11.61 9.31 1.67
C ILE A 141 11.18 8.95 0.25
N SER A 142 11.08 9.95 -0.64
CA SER A 142 10.55 9.71 -1.99
C SER A 142 11.42 8.75 -2.81
N PRO A 143 12.77 8.84 -2.79
CA PRO A 143 13.62 7.84 -3.43
C PRO A 143 13.39 6.42 -2.89
N ALA A 144 13.24 6.25 -1.57
CA ALA A 144 12.98 4.94 -0.98
C ALA A 144 11.59 4.41 -1.38
N MET A 145 10.57 5.26 -1.43
CA MET A 145 9.22 4.91 -1.84
C MET A 145 9.14 4.50 -3.32
N GLU A 146 9.84 5.22 -4.19
CA GLU A 146 9.95 4.86 -5.61
C GLU A 146 10.70 3.53 -5.79
N ALA A 147 11.84 3.37 -5.10
CA ALA A 147 12.61 2.11 -5.12
C ALA A 147 11.84 0.93 -4.53
N CYS A 148 10.94 1.19 -3.57
CA CYS A 148 10.07 0.20 -2.97
C CYS A 148 9.06 -0.35 -3.99
N ALA A 149 8.47 0.51 -4.83
CA ALA A 149 7.50 0.10 -5.84
C ALA A 149 8.07 -0.89 -6.88
N SER A 150 7.18 -1.65 -7.51
CA SER A 150 7.51 -2.35 -8.77
C SER A 150 7.68 -1.35 -9.91
N PRO A 151 8.49 -1.65 -10.96
CA PRO A 151 8.70 -0.73 -12.07
C PRO A 151 7.40 -0.19 -12.69
N GLY A 152 7.25 1.13 -12.71
CA GLY A 152 6.06 1.83 -13.18
C GLY A 152 4.86 1.80 -12.23
N TRP A 153 5.00 1.35 -10.99
CA TRP A 153 3.92 1.29 -10.00
C TRP A 153 4.11 2.24 -8.83
N TYR A 154 4.96 3.25 -8.98
CA TYR A 154 5.11 4.36 -8.06
C TYR A 154 4.21 5.52 -8.50
N PHE A 155 3.43 6.06 -7.56
CA PHE A 155 2.52 7.17 -7.76
C PHE A 155 2.69 8.13 -6.58
N GLN A 156 2.71 9.43 -6.85
CA GLN A 156 2.75 10.45 -5.80
C GLN A 156 1.41 11.20 -5.79
N ALA A 157 0.81 11.29 -4.62
CA ALA A 157 -0.39 12.08 -4.34
C ALA A 157 0.03 13.44 -3.77
N ALA A 158 -0.52 14.53 -4.34
CA ALA A 158 -0.23 15.88 -3.85
C ALA A 158 -0.84 16.14 -2.46
N ASP A 159 -2.03 15.60 -2.22
CA ASP A 159 -2.78 15.71 -0.97
C ASP A 159 -3.76 14.53 -0.82
N ASN A 160 -4.57 14.57 0.24
CA ASN A 160 -5.58 13.54 0.52
C ASN A 160 -6.66 13.43 -0.57
N ALA A 161 -6.98 14.50 -1.27
CA ALA A 161 -7.97 14.50 -2.35
C ALA A 161 -7.43 13.87 -3.64
N ASP A 162 -6.10 13.80 -3.78
CA ASP A 162 -5.43 13.16 -4.92
C ASP A 162 -5.27 11.63 -4.74
N ILE A 163 -5.34 11.10 -3.52
CA ILE A 163 -5.25 9.64 -3.28
C ILE A 163 -6.29 8.84 -4.10
N PRO A 164 -7.59 9.20 -4.12
CA PRO A 164 -8.57 8.52 -4.98
C PRO A 164 -8.24 8.60 -6.48
N VAL A 165 -7.59 9.68 -6.92
CA VAL A 165 -7.15 9.84 -8.32
C VAL A 165 -6.04 8.84 -8.63
N LYS A 166 -5.00 8.75 -7.79
CA LYS A 166 -3.92 7.77 -7.95
C LYS A 166 -4.41 6.33 -7.87
N PHE A 167 -5.39 6.06 -7.00
CA PHE A 167 -6.01 4.73 -6.95
C PHE A 167 -6.77 4.39 -8.25
N ASN A 168 -7.43 5.38 -8.88
CA ASN A 168 -8.05 5.20 -10.19
C ASN A 168 -7.02 5.00 -11.31
N GLU A 169 -5.87 5.66 -11.26
CA GLU A 169 -4.77 5.41 -12.20
C GLU A 169 -4.27 3.95 -12.10
N ILE A 170 -4.07 3.44 -10.87
CA ILE A 170 -3.76 2.03 -10.60
C ILE A 170 -4.85 1.11 -11.18
N LYS A 171 -6.13 1.41 -10.91
CA LYS A 171 -7.27 0.66 -11.45
C LYS A 171 -7.20 0.57 -12.98
N ASN A 172 -7.03 1.70 -13.66
CA ASN A 172 -6.99 1.75 -15.12
C ASN A 172 -5.79 1.01 -15.68
N LYS A 173 -4.64 1.08 -14.99
CA LYS A 173 -3.44 0.34 -15.38
C LYS A 173 -3.63 -1.18 -15.34
N PHE A 174 -4.43 -1.70 -14.41
CA PHE A 174 -4.83 -3.11 -14.45
C PHE A 174 -5.65 -3.43 -15.70
N GLY A 175 -6.61 -2.58 -16.07
CA GLY A 175 -7.45 -2.79 -17.25
C GLY A 175 -6.68 -2.80 -18.57
N VAL A 176 -5.68 -1.92 -18.71
CA VAL A 176 -4.85 -1.82 -19.93
C VAL A 176 -3.87 -3.00 -20.07
N ALA A 177 -3.42 -3.59 -18.96
CA ALA A 177 -2.50 -4.73 -18.99
C ALA A 177 -3.11 -5.99 -19.66
N PHE A 178 -4.44 -6.12 -19.67
CA PHE A 178 -5.14 -7.24 -20.32
C PHE A 178 -5.48 -6.99 -21.80
N THR A 179 -5.44 -5.74 -22.29
CA THR A 179 -5.78 -5.41 -23.69
C THR A 179 -4.59 -5.62 -24.66
N ARG A 180 -3.40 -5.94 -24.16
CA ARG A 180 -2.15 -5.98 -24.95
C ARG A 180 -1.68 -7.38 -25.40
N LEU A 181 -2.52 -8.41 -25.31
CA LEU A 181 -2.17 -9.78 -25.72
C LEU A 181 -3.00 -10.30 -26.92
N VAL A 182 -3.36 -9.40 -27.84
CA VAL A 182 -4.02 -9.78 -29.10
C VAL A 182 -3.36 -9.04 -30.25
N ASP A 183 -2.07 -9.30 -30.48
CA ASP A 183 -1.38 -9.07 -31.76
C ASP A 183 -0.51 -10.30 -32.06
#